data_AF-A0A7V0XG47-F1
#
_entry.id   AF-A0A7V0XG47-F1
#
_cell.length_a   1.000
_cell.length_b   1.000
_cell.length_c   1.000
_cell.angle_alpha   90.00
_cell.angle_beta   90.00
_cell.angle_gamma   90.00
#
_symmetry.space_group_name_H-M   'P 1'
#
loop_
_entity.id
_entity.type
_entity.pdbx_description
1 polymer ?
#
loop_
_entity_poly.entity_id
_entity_poly.type
_entity_poly.pdbx_seq_one_letter_code
_entity_poly.pdbx_strand_id
1 'polypeptide(L)'
;MMKASNKTIWPIALLILFAYTPLSAQNEIPEESSQTETIFEESETDKFQETEEELEQIEDEYRELFDNRETTAEDAVKEPVESPQESFVSEPVYEADKTAWAALGIDPFSIKKFQPVKLGKDDFASIVFSRAMRTPVAALENPSNLAVASQTRWGLTLPLPLPVPTMGVSVQNSSFDLGTYNKYFNDGRLLSADELDNFVNLLKDGMDFQTELEFPSLVSFRFPLFVGTVFLNSGLYVKPLGTLPGEVLAMPFAGLKFNEPIQGDDLYFDVYAYLKSTVGFGTRYQLGSIGEVRAGISFNSYTGSFAMIDTDELTLLSTPDYIQVKGSVTGIVVDPENDDFANIPKITPGIDFGFAFKTRLSDLIPINLPSYFVNDLDFQVGFYDMGASLSSGNMLKKQFSIDGTIDDLMDLTEKDVDIDSLLNIVETTLDSNFIQTEDLAGKMKLMVTWQPLGRLMLQAGMTNFLNEGLGYESKPRMHLSATVFPLKWLMLNVGLDRINGEGRLTTGFGFTTRYWDFAVYTHATGLGENIRGGGFSLVNNIYF
;
A
#
# COMPACT_ATOMS: atom_id res chain seq x y z
N MET A 1 13.24 -58.91 -13.57
CA MET A 1 13.52 -59.07 -12.12
C MET A 1 13.87 -57.69 -11.58
N MET A 2 13.22 -57.00 -10.65
CA MET A 2 12.11 -57.16 -9.68
C MET A 2 11.34 -55.82 -9.74
N LYS A 3 10.03 -55.70 -9.98
CA LYS A 3 8.83 -55.86 -9.13
C LYS A 3 8.81 -55.15 -7.75
N ALA A 4 7.75 -54.32 -7.62
CA ALA A 4 7.01 -53.85 -6.43
C ALA A 4 7.60 -52.66 -5.64
N SER A 5 6.85 -51.69 -5.11
CA SER A 5 5.39 -51.47 -5.00
C SER A 5 5.11 -50.07 -4.39
N ASN A 6 4.05 -49.41 -4.87
CA ASN A 6 3.16 -48.42 -4.23
C ASN A 6 3.43 -47.96 -2.78
N LYS A 7 3.32 -46.64 -2.54
CA LYS A 7 2.15 -46.04 -1.87
C LYS A 7 2.10 -44.50 -1.98
N THR A 8 1.03 -44.06 -2.62
CA THR A 8 0.40 -42.73 -2.63
C THR A 8 -0.27 -42.44 -1.28
N ILE A 9 -0.68 -41.16 -1.11
CA ILE A 9 -1.54 -40.55 -0.06
C ILE A 9 -0.72 -39.75 0.95
N TRP A 10 -0.56 -38.43 0.75
CA TRP A 10 -0.54 -37.33 1.75
C TRP A 10 -0.63 -36.02 0.94
N PRO A 11 -1.80 -35.35 0.86
CA PRO A 11 -2.01 -34.15 1.67
C PRO A 11 -3.51 -33.91 2.00
N ILE A 12 -4.02 -34.51 3.08
CA ILE A 12 -5.36 -34.18 3.64
C ILE A 12 -5.28 -33.91 5.16
N ALA A 13 -4.12 -34.09 5.78
CA ALA A 13 -3.97 -33.99 7.23
C ALA A 13 -3.72 -32.57 7.80
N LEU A 14 -3.59 -31.54 6.96
CA LEU A 14 -3.28 -30.17 7.42
C LEU A 14 -4.49 -29.26 7.61
N LEU A 15 -5.71 -29.75 7.32
CA LEU A 15 -6.96 -28.97 7.35
C LEU A 15 -7.88 -29.28 8.55
N ILE A 16 -7.45 -30.15 9.49
CA ILE A 16 -8.28 -30.62 10.62
C ILE A 16 -7.77 -30.12 12.00
N LEU A 17 -6.67 -29.35 12.05
CA LEU A 17 -6.07 -28.92 13.32
C LEU A 17 -6.54 -27.55 13.87
N PHE A 18 -7.52 -26.87 13.26
CA PHE A 18 -8.00 -25.55 13.71
C PHE A 18 -9.44 -25.50 14.23
N ALA A 19 -10.09 -26.65 14.45
CA ALA A 19 -11.48 -26.70 14.85
C ALA A 19 -11.68 -27.30 16.25
N TYR A 20 -10.98 -26.85 17.29
CA TYR A 20 -11.36 -27.15 18.68
C TYR A 20 -10.70 -26.21 19.72
N THR A 21 -11.38 -25.12 20.07
CA THR A 21 -11.33 -24.53 21.42
C THR A 21 -12.71 -23.93 21.75
N PRO A 22 -13.37 -24.32 22.86
CA PRO A 22 -14.67 -23.76 23.24
C PRO A 22 -14.49 -22.46 24.04
N LEU A 23 -15.19 -21.40 23.62
CA LEU A 23 -15.47 -20.22 24.45
C LEU A 23 -16.57 -20.58 25.45
N SER A 24 -16.28 -20.53 26.75
CA SER A 24 -17.27 -20.47 27.82
C SER A 24 -16.63 -19.94 29.10
N ALA A 25 -16.91 -18.68 29.44
CA ALA A 25 -16.89 -18.19 30.82
C ALA A 25 -17.74 -16.90 30.89
N GLN A 26 -18.98 -17.06 31.34
CA GLN A 26 -19.75 -15.98 31.96
C GLN A 26 -19.07 -15.56 33.26
N ASN A 27 -19.08 -14.28 33.59
CA ASN A 27 -19.18 -13.84 34.97
C ASN A 27 -19.78 -12.43 35.05
N GLU A 28 -20.43 -12.22 36.19
CA GLU A 28 -21.50 -11.29 36.48
C GLU A 28 -21.04 -9.83 36.64
N ILE A 29 -21.97 -8.93 36.31
CA ILE A 29 -21.91 -7.48 36.55
C ILE A 29 -22.40 -7.20 37.98
N PRO A 30 -21.76 -6.31 38.74
CA PRO A 30 -22.44 -5.55 39.77
C PRO A 30 -22.82 -4.16 39.25
N GLU A 31 -24.10 -3.82 39.39
CA GLU A 31 -24.64 -2.47 39.27
C GLU A 31 -24.05 -1.56 40.36
N GLU A 32 -23.64 -0.34 39.98
CA GLU A 32 -23.63 0.79 40.90
C GLU A 32 -23.99 2.10 40.17
N SER A 33 -24.52 3.01 40.96
CA SER A 33 -25.61 3.93 40.66
C SER A 33 -25.25 5.27 40.02
N SER A 34 -26.23 5.77 39.28
CA SER A 34 -26.48 7.16 38.86
C SER A 34 -26.13 8.24 39.88
N GLN A 35 -25.55 9.37 39.42
CA GLN A 35 -25.99 10.75 39.71
C GLN A 35 -25.04 11.79 39.08
N THR A 36 -25.18 12.11 37.78
CA THR A 36 -24.62 13.36 37.22
C THR A 36 -25.23 13.85 35.89
N GLU A 37 -26.39 13.33 35.44
CA GLU A 37 -26.80 13.48 34.03
C GLU A 37 -27.89 14.53 33.75
N THR A 38 -28.20 15.46 34.65
CA THR A 38 -29.37 16.37 34.49
C THR A 38 -29.05 17.86 34.36
N ILE A 39 -27.80 18.25 34.10
CA ILE A 39 -27.42 19.68 33.93
C ILE A 39 -26.77 19.99 32.57
N PHE A 40 -26.50 18.99 31.72
CA PHE A 40 -25.81 19.21 30.43
C PHE A 40 -26.70 19.22 29.17
N GLU A 41 -27.93 18.72 29.21
CA GLU A 41 -28.77 18.58 27.99
C GLU A 41 -29.44 19.89 27.51
N GLU A 42 -29.52 20.93 28.35
CA GLU A 42 -30.25 22.16 27.99
C GLU A 42 -29.39 23.22 27.27
N SER A 43 -28.05 23.05 27.19
CA SER A 43 -27.16 24.05 26.56
C SER A 43 -26.65 23.71 25.15
N GLU A 44 -26.81 22.45 24.71
CA GLU A 44 -26.39 22.00 23.39
C GLU A 44 -27.50 22.08 22.33
N THR A 45 -28.77 22.03 22.74
CA THR A 45 -29.92 22.09 21.84
C THR A 45 -30.13 23.47 21.23
N ASP A 46 -29.91 24.54 22.00
CA ASP A 46 -30.06 25.92 21.51
C ASP A 46 -28.95 26.30 20.50
N LYS A 47 -27.72 25.81 20.70
CA LYS A 47 -26.60 26.05 19.75
C LYS A 47 -26.75 25.28 18.44
N PHE A 48 -27.41 24.12 18.48
CA PHE A 48 -27.65 23.33 17.27
C PHE A 48 -28.70 23.97 16.36
N GLN A 49 -29.74 24.59 16.94
CA GLN A 49 -30.76 25.31 16.17
C GLN A 49 -30.22 26.59 15.52
N GLU A 50 -29.37 27.34 16.22
CA GLU A 50 -28.74 28.56 15.68
C GLU A 50 -27.81 28.23 14.49
N THR A 51 -27.15 27.06 14.51
CA THR A 51 -26.29 26.59 13.42
C THR A 51 -27.10 26.11 12.20
N GLU A 52 -28.30 25.58 12.41
CA GLU A 52 -29.18 25.09 11.34
C GLU A 52 -29.83 26.26 10.57
N GLU A 53 -30.22 27.34 11.26
CA GLU A 53 -30.72 28.57 10.63
C GLU A 53 -29.64 29.30 9.81
N GLU A 54 -28.37 29.31 10.25
CA GLU A 54 -27.26 29.89 9.48
C GLU A 54 -26.97 29.08 8.20
N LEU A 55 -27.08 27.76 8.24
CA LEU A 55 -26.89 26.89 7.06
C LEU A 55 -28.01 27.07 6.03
N GLU A 56 -29.26 27.25 6.47
CA GLU A 56 -30.40 27.48 5.57
C GLU A 56 -30.27 28.84 4.84
N GLN A 57 -29.79 29.89 5.52
CA GLN A 57 -29.52 31.19 4.89
C GLN A 57 -28.40 31.11 3.83
N ILE A 58 -27.36 30.32 4.08
CA ILE A 58 -26.26 30.12 3.11
C ILE A 58 -26.77 29.37 1.88
N GLU A 59 -27.61 28.34 2.02
CA GLU A 59 -28.17 27.61 0.87
C GLU A 59 -29.07 28.50 -0.02
N ASP A 60 -29.87 29.37 0.59
CA ASP A 60 -30.72 30.31 -0.15
C ASP A 60 -29.91 31.37 -0.92
N GLU A 61 -28.83 31.89 -0.32
CA GLU A 61 -27.91 32.83 -1.00
C GLU A 61 -27.19 32.16 -2.19
N TYR A 62 -26.82 30.88 -2.07
CA TYR A 62 -26.22 30.12 -3.17
C TYR A 62 -27.21 29.82 -4.31
N ARG A 63 -28.51 29.63 -4.02
CA ARG A 63 -29.54 29.43 -5.05
C ARG A 63 -29.75 30.66 -5.93
N GLU A 64 -29.82 31.85 -5.34
CA GLU A 64 -29.97 33.10 -6.11
C GLU A 64 -28.77 33.39 -7.03
N LEU A 65 -27.57 32.94 -6.65
CA LEU A 65 -26.36 33.10 -7.47
C LEU A 65 -26.34 32.19 -8.70
N PHE A 66 -27.01 31.03 -8.66
CA PHE A 66 -27.05 30.08 -9.78
C PHE A 66 -28.15 30.42 -10.79
N ASP A 67 -29.33 30.85 -10.34
CA ASP A 67 -30.43 31.23 -11.24
C ASP A 67 -30.10 32.48 -12.09
N ASN A 68 -29.21 33.36 -11.59
CA ASN A 68 -28.74 34.53 -12.34
C ASN A 68 -27.64 34.23 -13.38
N ARG A 69 -27.12 32.99 -13.47
CA ARG A 69 -26.08 32.61 -14.46
C ARG A 69 -26.63 31.92 -15.71
N GLU A 70 -27.81 31.31 -15.67
CA GLU A 70 -28.39 30.63 -16.85
C GLU A 70 -29.01 31.60 -17.88
N THR A 71 -29.26 32.85 -17.52
CA THR A 71 -29.87 33.85 -18.44
C THR A 71 -28.89 34.56 -19.37
N THR A 72 -27.58 34.34 -19.23
CA THR A 72 -26.56 35.09 -20.01
C THR A 72 -25.83 34.24 -21.07
N ALA A 73 -26.14 32.94 -21.19
CA ALA A 73 -25.40 32.01 -22.05
C ALA A 73 -26.11 31.62 -23.38
N GLU A 74 -27.37 32.01 -23.60
CA GLU A 74 -28.12 31.62 -24.81
C GLU A 74 -27.96 32.55 -26.04
N ASP A 75 -27.30 33.70 -25.91
CA ASP A 75 -27.23 34.70 -26.99
C ASP A 75 -25.86 34.82 -27.73
N ALA A 76 -24.96 33.84 -27.61
CA ALA A 76 -23.65 33.89 -28.25
C ALA A 76 -23.43 32.79 -29.31
N VAL A 77 -23.68 33.18 -30.56
CA VAL A 77 -22.94 32.82 -31.78
C VAL A 77 -23.30 31.50 -32.49
N LYS A 78 -24.12 31.64 -33.53
CA LYS A 78 -24.13 30.80 -34.75
C LYS A 78 -23.15 31.39 -35.77
N GLU A 79 -22.21 30.60 -36.29
CA GLU A 79 -21.75 30.67 -37.69
C GLU A 79 -20.87 29.44 -38.04
N PRO A 80 -21.00 28.84 -39.25
CA PRO A 80 -20.20 27.68 -39.66
C PRO A 80 -18.97 28.11 -40.48
N VAL A 81 -17.81 27.52 -40.19
CA VAL A 81 -16.59 27.67 -41.00
C VAL A 81 -16.31 26.34 -41.72
N GLU A 82 -16.31 26.39 -43.05
CA GLU A 82 -15.85 25.33 -43.94
C GLU A 82 -14.33 25.16 -43.86
N SER A 83 -13.84 23.91 -43.92
CA SER A 83 -12.40 23.60 -44.04
C SER A 83 -12.13 22.72 -45.27
N PRO A 84 -10.98 22.89 -45.96
CA PRO A 84 -10.72 22.30 -47.28
C PRO A 84 -10.21 20.85 -47.18
N GLN A 85 -10.55 20.05 -48.20
CA GLN A 85 -9.98 18.72 -48.43
C GLN A 85 -8.53 18.80 -48.92
N GLU A 86 -7.59 18.21 -48.17
CA GLU A 86 -6.26 17.86 -48.67
C GLU A 86 -6.17 16.34 -48.91
N SER A 87 -5.71 15.98 -50.11
CA SER A 87 -5.47 14.62 -50.57
C SER A 87 -4.13 14.10 -50.07
N PHE A 88 -4.14 13.06 -49.23
CA PHE A 88 -2.92 12.32 -48.87
C PHE A 88 -2.52 11.33 -49.97
N VAL A 89 -1.28 11.47 -50.42
CA VAL A 89 -0.55 10.52 -51.27
C VAL A 89 -0.18 9.29 -50.43
N SER A 90 -0.54 8.09 -50.90
CA SER A 90 -0.25 6.82 -50.24
C SER A 90 1.22 6.43 -50.38
N GLU A 91 1.94 6.31 -49.27
CA GLU A 91 3.25 5.66 -49.21
C GLU A 91 3.14 4.13 -49.39
N PRO A 92 4.19 3.46 -49.93
CA PRO A 92 4.14 2.03 -50.21
C PRO A 92 4.17 1.20 -48.92
N VAL A 93 3.18 0.32 -48.80
CA VAL A 93 3.09 -0.72 -47.76
C VAL A 93 4.32 -1.64 -47.86
N TYR A 94 5.16 -1.63 -46.84
CA TYR A 94 6.22 -2.61 -46.64
C TYR A 94 5.56 -3.97 -46.37
N GLU A 95 5.56 -4.89 -47.34
CA GLU A 95 5.14 -6.27 -47.12
C GLU A 95 6.19 -6.96 -46.22
N ALA A 96 5.84 -7.14 -44.96
CA ALA A 96 6.65 -7.92 -44.03
C ALA A 96 6.83 -9.36 -44.55
N ASP A 97 8.09 -9.79 -44.56
CA ASP A 97 8.55 -11.07 -45.08
C ASP A 97 7.79 -12.25 -44.43
N LYS A 98 6.93 -12.90 -45.21
CA LYS A 98 6.03 -13.99 -44.79
C LYS A 98 6.76 -15.29 -44.44
N THR A 99 8.09 -15.30 -44.52
CA THR A 99 8.92 -16.51 -44.44
C THR A 99 9.30 -16.92 -43.01
N ALA A 100 9.35 -15.99 -42.04
CA ALA A 100 9.72 -16.33 -40.65
C ALA A 100 8.62 -17.07 -39.88
N TRP A 101 7.35 -16.71 -40.09
CA TRP A 101 6.21 -17.31 -39.38
C TRP A 101 5.81 -18.68 -39.95
N ALA A 102 6.00 -18.87 -41.26
CA ALA A 102 5.74 -20.15 -41.93
C ALA A 102 6.69 -21.27 -41.45
N ALA A 103 7.91 -20.94 -41.04
CA ALA A 103 8.88 -21.90 -40.50
C ALA A 103 8.48 -22.47 -39.12
N LEU A 104 7.59 -21.79 -38.39
CA LEU A 104 7.10 -22.21 -37.07
C LEU A 104 5.77 -22.99 -37.14
N GLY A 105 5.19 -23.20 -38.33
CA GLY A 105 3.90 -23.87 -38.48
C GLY A 105 2.72 -23.11 -37.87
N ILE A 106 2.91 -21.83 -37.56
CA ILE A 106 1.89 -20.92 -37.02
C ILE A 106 1.37 -20.11 -38.20
N ASP A 107 0.14 -20.36 -38.64
CA ASP A 107 -0.53 -19.50 -39.61
C ASP A 107 -1.04 -18.25 -38.87
N PRO A 108 -0.44 -17.06 -39.09
CA PRO A 108 -0.81 -15.83 -38.39
C PRO A 108 -2.22 -15.35 -38.74
N PHE A 109 -2.86 -15.93 -39.77
CA PHE A 109 -4.22 -15.61 -40.20
C PHE A 109 -5.22 -16.75 -39.93
N SER A 110 -4.78 -17.91 -39.40
CA SER A 110 -5.66 -18.95 -38.86
C SER A 110 -6.22 -18.63 -37.47
N ILE A 111 -6.18 -17.36 -37.09
CA ILE A 111 -6.89 -16.82 -35.92
C ILE A 111 -8.36 -17.21 -36.07
N LYS A 112 -8.76 -18.34 -35.47
CA LYS A 112 -10.15 -18.63 -35.18
C LYS A 112 -10.67 -17.37 -34.52
N LYS A 113 -11.61 -16.69 -35.19
CA LYS A 113 -12.25 -15.44 -34.75
C LYS A 113 -12.18 -15.32 -33.23
N PHE A 114 -11.34 -14.40 -32.74
CA PHE A 114 -11.40 -13.96 -31.34
C PHE A 114 -12.86 -13.61 -31.09
N GLN A 115 -13.55 -14.47 -30.35
CA GLN A 115 -14.96 -14.25 -30.10
C GLN A 115 -15.06 -12.99 -29.24
N PRO A 116 -15.84 -11.97 -29.64
CA PRO A 116 -16.17 -10.88 -28.74
C PRO A 116 -16.69 -11.47 -27.44
N VAL A 117 -16.26 -10.91 -26.31
CA VAL A 117 -16.53 -11.37 -24.94
C VAL A 117 -17.99 -11.78 -24.80
N LYS A 118 -18.29 -13.06 -24.99
CA LYS A 118 -19.50 -13.66 -24.42
C LYS A 118 -19.09 -14.04 -23.01
N LEU A 119 -19.42 -13.17 -22.06
CA LEU A 119 -19.51 -13.58 -20.65
C LEU A 119 -20.31 -14.88 -20.62
N GLY A 120 -19.65 -15.99 -20.36
CA GLY A 120 -20.28 -17.30 -20.39
C GLY A 120 -21.25 -17.41 -19.22
N LYS A 121 -22.55 -17.19 -19.48
CA LYS A 121 -23.67 -17.13 -18.50
C LYS A 121 -23.39 -16.14 -17.35
N ASP A 122 -24.28 -15.18 -17.15
CA ASP A 122 -24.27 -14.16 -16.07
C ASP A 122 -24.46 -14.76 -14.65
N ASP A 123 -23.71 -15.81 -14.33
CA ASP A 123 -23.71 -16.43 -13.02
C ASP A 123 -23.04 -15.49 -12.00
N PHE A 124 -23.61 -15.46 -10.81
CA PHE A 124 -23.19 -14.63 -9.70
C PHE A 124 -21.68 -14.71 -9.47
N ALA A 125 -21.12 -15.91 -9.53
CA ALA A 125 -19.71 -16.17 -9.27
C ALA A 125 -18.77 -15.47 -10.26
N SER A 126 -19.08 -15.56 -11.55
CA SER A 126 -18.29 -14.96 -12.63
C SER A 126 -18.28 -13.43 -12.52
N ILE A 127 -19.43 -12.83 -12.19
CA ILE A 127 -19.55 -11.38 -11.96
C ILE A 127 -18.70 -10.94 -10.78
N VAL A 128 -18.82 -11.64 -9.65
CA VAL A 128 -18.04 -11.35 -8.44
C VAL A 128 -16.53 -11.47 -8.69
N PHE A 129 -16.09 -12.54 -9.33
CA PHE A 129 -14.68 -12.74 -9.67
C PHE A 129 -14.15 -11.64 -10.59
N SER A 130 -14.89 -11.34 -11.67
CA SER A 130 -14.54 -10.29 -12.62
C SER A 130 -14.37 -8.93 -11.94
N ARG A 131 -15.29 -8.57 -11.04
CA ARG A 131 -15.26 -7.28 -10.33
C ARG A 131 -14.15 -7.20 -9.30
N ALA A 132 -13.88 -8.28 -8.57
CA ALA A 132 -12.77 -8.31 -7.61
C ALA A 132 -11.40 -8.16 -8.31
N MET A 133 -11.23 -8.74 -9.51
CA MET A 133 -9.94 -8.82 -10.20
C MET A 133 -9.69 -7.75 -11.27
N ARG A 134 -10.65 -6.86 -11.56
CA ARG A 134 -10.51 -5.85 -12.64
C ARG A 134 -9.90 -4.53 -12.19
N THR A 135 -9.69 -4.32 -10.89
CA THR A 135 -9.20 -3.06 -10.34
C THR A 135 -7.77 -2.76 -10.80
N PRO A 136 -7.36 -1.48 -10.90
CA PRO A 136 -5.97 -1.12 -11.17
C PRO A 136 -5.01 -1.76 -10.17
N VAL A 137 -5.39 -1.82 -8.90
CA VAL A 137 -4.61 -2.50 -7.84
C VAL A 137 -4.40 -3.97 -8.19
N ALA A 138 -5.45 -4.72 -8.54
CA ALA A 138 -5.31 -6.12 -8.92
C ALA A 138 -4.43 -6.32 -10.18
N ALA A 139 -4.42 -5.37 -11.11
CA ALA A 139 -3.56 -5.39 -12.29
C ALA A 139 -2.08 -5.11 -11.97
N LEU A 140 -1.81 -4.18 -11.05
CA LEU A 140 -0.46 -3.90 -10.54
C LEU A 140 0.05 -5.07 -9.70
N GLU A 141 -0.84 -5.74 -8.97
CA GLU A 141 -0.54 -6.93 -8.19
C GLU A 141 -0.31 -8.19 -9.02
N ASN A 142 -0.79 -8.23 -10.28
CA ASN A 142 -0.46 -9.24 -11.29
C ASN A 142 -0.86 -8.75 -12.70
N PRO A 143 0.09 -8.53 -13.63
CA PRO A 143 -0.23 -8.05 -14.98
C PRO A 143 -1.21 -8.93 -15.77
N SER A 144 -1.30 -10.23 -15.46
CA SER A 144 -2.28 -11.12 -16.11
C SER A 144 -3.75 -10.75 -15.79
N ASN A 145 -4.00 -9.99 -14.72
CA ASN A 145 -5.33 -9.50 -14.38
C ASN A 145 -5.85 -8.45 -15.37
N LEU A 146 -4.97 -7.84 -16.17
CA LEU A 146 -5.37 -7.02 -17.32
C LEU A 146 -6.20 -7.79 -18.34
N ALA A 147 -6.00 -9.09 -18.44
CA ALA A 147 -6.74 -9.95 -19.37
C ALA A 147 -8.12 -10.38 -18.84
N VAL A 148 -8.47 -10.07 -17.59
CA VAL A 148 -9.78 -10.41 -17.00
C VAL A 148 -10.89 -9.77 -17.81
N ALA A 149 -11.85 -10.56 -18.26
CA ALA A 149 -13.07 -10.02 -18.85
C ALA A 149 -13.82 -9.15 -17.84
N SER A 150 -14.11 -7.92 -18.23
CA SER A 150 -14.99 -7.01 -17.49
C SER A 150 -16.31 -6.83 -18.24
N GLN A 151 -17.37 -6.50 -17.48
CA GLN A 151 -18.68 -6.07 -18.02
C GLN A 151 -18.65 -4.66 -18.62
N THR A 152 -17.55 -3.94 -18.39
CA THR A 152 -17.25 -2.60 -18.88
C THR A 152 -16.07 -2.66 -19.83
N ARG A 153 -16.06 -1.76 -20.80
CA ARG A 153 -15.03 -1.74 -21.83
C ARG A 153 -13.84 -0.91 -21.35
N TRP A 154 -14.10 0.23 -20.71
CA TRP A 154 -13.07 1.18 -20.32
C TRP A 154 -13.07 1.33 -18.79
N GLY A 155 -11.90 1.55 -18.23
CA GLY A 155 -11.72 1.89 -16.81
C GLY A 155 -10.98 3.21 -16.70
N LEU A 156 -11.45 4.06 -15.80
CA LEU A 156 -10.85 5.34 -15.49
C LEU A 156 -10.76 5.51 -13.98
N THR A 157 -9.55 5.75 -13.52
CA THR A 157 -9.30 6.23 -12.16
C THR A 157 -8.72 7.63 -12.29
N LEU A 158 -9.51 8.63 -11.92
CA LEU A 158 -9.07 10.03 -11.80
C LEU A 158 -9.43 10.53 -10.40
N PRO A 159 -8.65 11.45 -9.83
CA PRO A 159 -8.91 12.05 -8.54
C PRO A 159 -10.00 13.15 -8.60
N LEU A 160 -10.96 13.10 -9.53
CA LEU A 160 -11.94 14.18 -9.79
C LEU A 160 -13.39 13.69 -9.71
N PRO A 161 -14.36 14.46 -9.18
CA PRO A 161 -14.34 15.32 -7.97
C PRO A 161 -14.78 14.53 -6.71
N LEU A 162 -14.69 13.20 -6.74
CA LEU A 162 -14.96 12.38 -5.56
C LEU A 162 -13.74 12.46 -4.62
N PRO A 163 -13.93 12.74 -3.32
CA PRO A 163 -12.89 13.27 -2.44
C PRO A 163 -11.72 12.31 -2.11
N VAL A 164 -11.69 11.10 -2.66
CA VAL A 164 -10.78 10.05 -2.19
C VAL A 164 -10.21 9.23 -3.36
N PRO A 165 -8.93 9.43 -3.73
CA PRO A 165 -8.23 8.54 -4.66
C PRO A 165 -8.00 7.17 -4.01
N THR A 166 -7.67 6.16 -4.83
CA THR A 166 -7.21 4.88 -4.27
C THR A 166 -5.93 5.14 -3.48
N MET A 167 -5.96 4.86 -2.18
CA MET A 167 -4.84 5.10 -1.27
C MET A 167 -4.70 3.99 -0.22
N GLY A 168 -3.50 3.82 0.30
CA GLY A 168 -3.18 2.98 1.43
C GLY A 168 -2.31 3.77 2.38
N VAL A 169 -2.68 3.76 3.66
CA VAL A 169 -1.87 4.30 4.75
C VAL A 169 -1.67 3.18 5.74
N SER A 170 -0.42 2.84 6.04
CA SER A 170 -0.11 1.96 7.16
C SER A 170 1.00 2.55 8.00
N VAL A 171 0.85 2.44 9.31
CA VAL A 171 1.84 2.86 10.29
C VAL A 171 2.05 1.66 11.21
N GLN A 172 3.31 1.27 11.37
CA GLN A 172 3.72 0.14 12.19
C GLN A 172 4.88 0.57 13.06
N ASN A 173 4.93 0.05 14.29
CA ASN A 173 6.06 0.26 15.17
C ASN A 173 6.45 -1.05 15.90
N SER A 174 7.71 -1.19 16.32
CA SER A 174 8.19 -2.45 16.92
C SER A 174 7.88 -2.60 18.42
N SER A 175 7.68 -1.51 19.16
CA SER A 175 7.87 -1.49 20.62
C SER A 175 6.64 -1.09 21.44
N PHE A 176 5.70 -0.32 20.88
CA PHE A 176 4.47 0.13 21.54
C PHE A 176 3.25 -0.57 20.97
N ASP A 177 2.59 -1.36 21.80
CA ASP A 177 1.25 -1.87 21.52
C ASP A 177 0.15 -1.06 22.23
N LEU A 178 -1.10 -1.25 21.80
CA LEU A 178 -2.27 -0.57 22.36
C LEU A 178 -2.45 -0.88 23.86
N GLY A 179 -2.08 -2.10 24.31
CA GLY A 179 -2.12 -2.49 25.72
C GLY A 179 -1.16 -1.67 26.57
N THR A 180 0.07 -1.52 26.10
CA THR A 180 1.14 -0.67 26.65
C THR A 180 0.66 0.77 26.72
N TYR A 181 0.06 1.30 25.64
CA TYR A 181 -0.47 2.66 25.63
C TYR A 181 -1.55 2.87 26.70
N ASN A 182 -2.56 2.00 26.74
CA ASN A 182 -3.64 2.10 27.71
C ASN A 182 -3.15 1.97 29.15
N LYS A 183 -2.23 1.05 29.42
CA LYS A 183 -1.69 0.82 30.75
C LYS A 183 -0.86 2.00 31.26
N TYR A 184 -0.12 2.68 30.38
CA TYR A 184 0.87 3.68 30.80
C TYR A 184 0.40 5.13 30.64
N PHE A 185 -0.42 5.44 29.64
CA PHE A 185 -0.84 6.82 29.36
C PHE A 185 -2.26 7.14 29.82
N ASN A 186 -3.19 6.17 29.87
CA ASN A 186 -4.57 6.43 30.30
C ASN A 186 -4.77 6.29 31.82
N ASP A 187 -3.96 5.50 32.52
CA ASP A 187 -4.12 5.28 33.97
C ASP A 187 -3.79 6.52 34.81
N GLY A 188 -3.12 7.53 34.25
CA GLY A 188 -2.77 8.80 34.92
C GLY A 188 -1.90 8.66 36.19
N ARG A 189 -1.51 7.43 36.54
CA ARG A 189 -0.68 7.11 37.70
C ARG A 189 0.79 7.07 37.29
N LEU A 190 1.66 7.49 38.22
CA LEU A 190 3.10 7.28 38.08
C LEU A 190 3.38 5.77 37.99
N LEU A 191 4.29 5.39 37.10
CA LEU A 191 4.73 4.01 36.96
C LEU A 191 5.39 3.55 38.26
N SER A 192 5.06 2.34 38.73
CA SER A 192 5.86 1.71 39.77
C SER A 192 7.26 1.37 39.23
N ALA A 193 8.26 1.22 40.10
CA ALA A 193 9.64 0.92 39.68
C ALA A 193 9.73 -0.30 38.76
N ASP A 194 8.97 -1.36 39.06
CA ASP A 194 8.93 -2.57 38.23
C ASP A 194 8.25 -2.32 36.86
N GLU A 195 7.27 -1.43 36.79
CA GLU A 195 6.61 -1.06 35.53
C GLU A 195 7.49 -0.16 34.66
N LEU A 196 8.26 0.72 35.30
CA LEU A 196 9.26 1.58 34.67
C LEU A 196 10.39 0.73 34.06
N ASP A 197 10.92 -0.23 34.82
CA ASP A 197 11.95 -1.15 34.32
C ASP A 197 11.43 -2.01 33.16
N ASN A 198 10.19 -2.49 33.24
CA ASN A 198 9.56 -3.20 32.12
C ASN A 198 9.37 -2.30 30.90
N PHE A 199 8.99 -1.03 31.09
CA PHE A 199 8.85 -0.06 30.01
C PHE A 199 10.19 0.25 29.33
N VAL A 200 11.24 0.50 30.11
CA VAL A 200 12.60 0.71 29.59
C VAL A 200 13.10 -0.54 28.85
N ASN A 201 12.80 -1.73 29.36
CA ASN A 201 13.15 -2.99 28.69
C ASN A 201 12.43 -3.19 27.34
N LEU A 202 11.20 -2.68 27.17
CA LEU A 202 10.50 -2.73 25.88
C LEU A 202 11.21 -1.89 24.80
N LEU A 203 11.91 -0.84 25.22
CA LEU A 203 12.62 0.07 24.33
C LEU A 203 14.06 -0.35 24.09
N LYS A 204 14.59 -1.38 24.77
CA LYS A 204 16.02 -1.71 24.78
C LYS A 204 16.64 -1.86 23.39
N ASP A 205 15.89 -2.43 22.44
CA ASP A 205 16.36 -2.68 21.07
C ASP A 205 16.00 -1.54 20.10
N GLY A 206 15.55 -0.38 20.62
CA GLY A 206 15.04 0.73 19.83
C GLY A 206 13.54 0.67 19.53
N MET A 207 13.04 1.70 18.86
CA MET A 207 11.71 1.74 18.27
C MET A 207 11.86 1.94 16.78
N ASP A 208 11.65 0.86 16.03
CA ASP A 208 11.48 0.93 14.59
C ASP A 208 10.08 1.47 14.32
N PHE A 209 9.97 2.42 13.42
CA PHE A 209 8.71 2.83 12.84
C PHE A 209 8.79 2.72 11.32
N GLN A 210 7.72 2.18 10.76
CA GLN A 210 7.55 2.06 9.33
C GLN A 210 6.20 2.67 8.97
N THR A 211 6.24 3.72 8.17
CA THR A 211 5.06 4.28 7.53
C THR A 211 5.08 3.95 6.05
N GLU A 212 3.93 3.60 5.49
CA GLU A 212 3.78 3.32 4.08
C GLU A 212 2.55 4.07 3.59
N LEU A 213 2.79 5.05 2.71
CA LEU A 213 1.77 5.82 2.02
C LEU A 213 1.81 5.42 0.55
N GLU A 214 0.75 4.79 0.07
CA GLU A 214 0.65 4.34 -1.32
C GLU A 214 -0.56 4.95 -1.98
N PHE A 215 -0.36 5.62 -3.11
CA PHE A 215 -1.39 5.98 -4.07
C PHE A 215 -1.14 5.14 -5.31
N PRO A 216 -1.52 3.85 -5.32
CA PRO A 216 -1.15 2.94 -6.40
C PRO A 216 -1.72 3.37 -7.76
N SER A 217 -2.73 4.24 -7.75
CA SER A 217 -3.32 4.81 -8.96
C SER A 217 -3.74 6.26 -8.72
N LEU A 218 -2.86 7.21 -9.11
CA LEU A 218 -3.21 8.62 -9.29
C LEU A 218 -4.04 8.79 -10.55
N VAL A 219 -3.61 8.14 -11.62
CA VAL A 219 -4.31 8.12 -12.91
C VAL A 219 -4.23 6.71 -13.46
N SER A 220 -5.36 6.13 -13.84
CA SER A 220 -5.38 4.87 -14.58
C SER A 220 -6.35 4.89 -15.74
N PHE A 221 -5.88 4.41 -16.88
CA PHE A 221 -6.67 4.11 -18.06
C PHE A 221 -6.55 2.64 -18.40
N ARG A 222 -7.69 1.99 -18.57
CA ARG A 222 -7.76 0.63 -19.08
C ARG A 222 -8.63 0.62 -20.33
N PHE A 223 -8.09 0.15 -21.45
CA PHE A 223 -8.84 0.08 -22.70
C PHE A 223 -8.67 -1.29 -23.38
N PRO A 224 -9.74 -1.82 -23.99
CA PRO A 224 -9.70 -3.12 -24.64
C PRO A 224 -9.24 -2.95 -26.08
N LEU A 225 -8.29 -3.79 -26.50
CA LEU A 225 -7.91 -3.99 -27.90
C LEU A 225 -8.52 -5.29 -28.43
N PHE A 226 -8.47 -5.49 -29.75
CA PHE A 226 -8.97 -6.73 -30.36
C PHE A 226 -8.22 -7.98 -29.85
N VAL A 227 -6.93 -7.83 -29.52
CA VAL A 227 -6.04 -8.93 -29.12
C VAL A 227 -5.78 -9.00 -27.60
N GLY A 228 -6.33 -8.08 -26.81
CA GLY A 228 -6.02 -7.98 -25.38
C GLY A 228 -6.52 -6.69 -24.73
N THR A 229 -5.91 -6.29 -23.63
CA THR A 229 -6.20 -5.05 -22.90
C THR A 229 -4.91 -4.30 -22.67
N VAL A 230 -4.93 -2.98 -22.88
CA VAL A 230 -3.82 -2.10 -22.51
C VAL A 230 -4.19 -1.31 -21.26
N PHE A 231 -3.16 -1.03 -20.47
CA PHE A 231 -3.24 -0.35 -19.20
C PHE A 231 -2.18 0.73 -19.13
N LEU A 232 -2.60 1.93 -18.77
CA LEU A 232 -1.71 3.02 -18.40
C LEU A 232 -2.03 3.36 -16.95
N ASN A 233 -1.03 3.38 -16.08
CA ASN A 233 -1.22 3.73 -14.68
C ASN A 233 -0.06 4.57 -14.20
N SER A 234 -0.32 5.53 -13.33
CA SER A 234 0.71 6.22 -12.57
C SER A 234 0.33 6.17 -11.10
N GLY A 235 1.27 5.78 -10.24
CA GLY A 235 1.10 5.73 -8.80
C GLY A 235 2.25 6.39 -8.06
N LEU A 236 2.00 6.85 -6.84
CA LEU A 236 2.96 7.48 -5.94
C LEU A 236 3.14 6.60 -4.69
N TYR A 237 4.38 6.39 -4.28
CA TYR A 237 4.73 5.59 -3.12
C TYR A 237 5.70 6.40 -2.26
N VAL A 238 5.39 6.54 -0.98
CA VAL A 238 6.23 7.23 0.00
C VAL A 238 6.38 6.32 1.21
N LYS A 239 7.62 6.00 1.57
CA LYS A 239 7.91 5.08 2.68
C LYS A 239 8.94 5.71 3.60
N PRO A 240 8.49 6.36 4.68
CA PRO A 240 9.34 6.69 5.81
C PRO A 240 9.64 5.44 6.63
N LEU A 241 10.92 5.20 6.86
CA LEU A 241 11.46 4.19 7.75
C LEU A 241 12.35 4.91 8.75
N GLY A 242 12.36 4.46 9.99
CA GLY A 242 13.40 4.87 10.91
C GLY A 242 13.44 4.04 12.17
N THR A 243 14.55 4.15 12.86
CA THR A 243 14.84 3.51 14.13
C THR A 243 15.25 4.58 15.10
N LEU A 244 14.48 4.71 16.17
CA LEU A 244 14.79 5.59 17.29
C LEU A 244 15.52 4.77 18.36
N PRO A 245 16.73 5.18 18.79
CA PRO A 245 17.49 4.46 19.80
C PRO A 245 16.72 4.31 21.10
N GLY A 246 16.78 3.11 21.66
CA GLY A 246 16.07 2.74 22.87
C GLY A 246 16.43 3.59 24.07
N GLU A 247 17.73 3.83 24.23
CA GLU A 247 18.28 4.59 25.35
C GLU A 247 17.83 6.06 25.32
N VAL A 248 17.70 6.64 24.12
CA VAL A 248 17.19 8.00 23.92
C VAL A 248 15.70 8.07 24.30
N LEU A 249 14.90 7.09 23.85
CA LEU A 249 13.47 7.03 24.17
C LEU A 249 13.19 6.75 25.65
N ALA A 250 14.07 5.97 26.29
CA ALA A 250 13.99 5.66 27.71
C ALA A 250 14.44 6.82 28.61
N MET A 251 15.13 7.84 28.09
CA MET A 251 15.74 8.92 28.88
C MET A 251 14.78 9.64 29.85
N PRO A 252 13.54 10.01 29.46
CA PRO A 252 12.60 10.65 30.38
C PRO A 252 12.17 9.75 31.54
N PHE A 253 12.36 8.43 31.41
CA PHE A 253 11.83 7.40 32.30
C PHE A 253 12.92 6.76 33.16
N ALA A 254 14.09 6.49 32.59
CA ALA A 254 15.20 5.81 33.28
C ALA A 254 15.96 6.71 34.27
N GLY A 255 15.75 8.03 34.20
CA GLY A 255 16.58 9.02 34.88
C GLY A 255 17.99 9.07 34.29
N LEU A 256 18.64 10.24 34.34
CA LEU A 256 20.04 10.35 33.91
C LEU A 256 20.92 9.61 34.92
N LYS A 257 21.49 8.48 34.53
CA LYS A 257 22.50 7.79 35.33
C LYS A 257 23.82 8.54 35.18
N PHE A 258 24.33 9.07 36.28
CA PHE A 258 25.63 9.73 36.29
C PHE A 258 26.75 8.73 35.98
N ASN A 259 27.69 9.15 35.12
CA ASN A 259 28.88 8.41 34.67
C ASN A 259 28.61 7.18 33.77
N GLU A 260 27.38 7.01 33.27
CA GLU A 260 27.08 6.05 32.20
C GLU A 260 26.78 6.86 30.92
N PRO A 261 27.64 6.79 29.88
CA PRO A 261 27.34 7.46 28.62
C PRO A 261 26.14 6.79 27.96
N ILE A 262 25.17 7.60 27.53
CA ILE A 262 24.06 7.15 26.68
C ILE A 262 24.57 7.18 25.25
N GLN A 263 24.44 6.05 24.55
CA GLN A 263 24.86 5.90 23.16
C GLN A 263 23.64 5.83 22.25
N GLY A 264 23.63 6.69 21.23
CA GLY A 264 22.61 6.73 20.18
C GLY A 264 23.09 6.10 18.89
N ASP A 265 23.82 4.99 18.96
CA ASP A 265 24.60 4.41 17.85
C ASP A 265 23.74 3.76 16.75
N ASP A 266 22.41 3.89 16.81
CA ASP A 266 21.45 3.29 15.87
C ASP A 266 20.32 4.26 15.42
N LEU A 267 20.54 5.59 15.50
CA LEU A 267 19.57 6.56 14.99
C LEU A 267 19.62 6.60 13.47
N TYR A 268 18.62 5.99 12.84
CA TYR A 268 18.52 5.87 11.39
C TYR A 268 17.15 6.37 10.92
N PHE A 269 17.14 7.19 9.87
CA PHE A 269 15.92 7.59 9.17
C PHE A 269 16.17 7.51 7.67
N ASP A 270 15.29 6.83 6.95
CA ASP A 270 15.28 6.80 5.49
C ASP A 270 13.87 7.07 4.97
N VAL A 271 13.76 8.05 4.08
CA VAL A 271 12.52 8.39 3.40
C VAL A 271 12.78 8.32 1.91
N TYR A 272 12.11 7.39 1.25
CA TYR A 272 12.07 7.36 -0.20
C TYR A 272 10.67 7.61 -0.71
N ALA A 273 10.59 8.44 -1.74
CA ALA A 273 9.37 8.77 -2.45
C ALA A 273 9.58 8.56 -3.94
N TYR A 274 8.71 7.79 -4.59
CA TYR A 274 8.81 7.55 -6.03
C TYR A 274 7.46 7.47 -6.72
N LEU A 275 7.46 7.94 -7.97
CA LEU A 275 6.40 7.75 -8.94
C LEU A 275 6.69 6.49 -9.75
N LYS A 276 5.72 5.57 -9.85
CA LYS A 276 5.74 4.42 -10.75
C LYS A 276 4.72 4.66 -11.85
N SER A 277 5.19 4.86 -13.08
CA SER A 277 4.32 4.89 -14.26
C SER A 277 4.45 3.58 -15.03
N THR A 278 3.32 2.97 -15.36
CA THR A 278 3.21 1.61 -15.88
C THR A 278 2.45 1.61 -17.20
N VAL A 279 3.01 0.97 -18.21
CA VAL A 279 2.34 0.61 -19.46
C VAL A 279 2.25 -0.90 -19.54
N GLY A 280 1.04 -1.43 -19.43
CA GLY A 280 0.75 -2.86 -19.39
C GLY A 280 -0.05 -3.36 -20.58
N PHE A 281 0.19 -4.61 -20.98
CA PHE A 281 -0.63 -5.36 -21.91
C PHE A 281 -0.98 -6.73 -21.32
N GLY A 282 -2.26 -7.10 -21.37
CA GLY A 282 -2.76 -8.41 -20.97
C GLY A 282 -3.54 -9.09 -22.08
N THR A 283 -3.34 -10.38 -22.25
CA THR A 283 -4.13 -11.21 -23.16
C THR A 283 -4.56 -12.51 -22.49
N ARG A 284 -5.57 -13.15 -23.07
CA ARG A 284 -6.11 -14.41 -22.58
C ARG A 284 -6.38 -15.37 -23.71
N TYR A 285 -6.30 -16.65 -23.39
CA TYR A 285 -6.55 -17.75 -24.29
C TYR A 285 -7.42 -18.79 -23.61
N GLN A 286 -8.56 -19.11 -24.23
CA GLN A 286 -9.46 -20.14 -23.73
C GLN A 286 -8.99 -21.52 -24.20
N LEU A 287 -8.59 -22.38 -23.26
CA LEU A 287 -8.20 -23.78 -23.51
C LEU A 287 -9.44 -24.70 -23.55
N GLY A 288 -10.33 -24.47 -24.51
CA GLY A 288 -11.56 -25.27 -24.63
C GLY A 288 -12.35 -25.32 -23.31
N SER A 289 -12.66 -26.53 -22.84
CA SER A 289 -13.33 -26.76 -21.55
C SER A 289 -12.39 -26.85 -20.35
N ILE A 290 -11.07 -26.82 -20.53
CA ILE A 290 -10.11 -27.04 -19.43
C ILE A 290 -9.97 -25.79 -18.57
N GLY A 291 -10.01 -24.60 -19.17
CA GLY A 291 -9.85 -23.34 -18.46
C GLY A 291 -9.43 -22.18 -19.34
N GLU A 292 -9.14 -21.05 -18.70
CA GLU A 292 -8.62 -19.82 -19.30
C GLU A 292 -7.17 -19.61 -18.84
N VAL A 293 -6.25 -19.43 -19.79
CA VAL A 293 -4.90 -18.95 -19.52
C VAL A 293 -4.87 -17.45 -19.75
N ARG A 294 -4.29 -16.71 -18.83
CA ARG A 294 -4.05 -15.28 -18.92
C ARG A 294 -2.56 -15.02 -18.82
N ALA A 295 -2.09 -14.08 -19.61
CA ALA A 295 -0.72 -13.60 -19.55
C ALA A 295 -0.74 -12.08 -19.61
N GLY A 296 0.18 -11.45 -18.90
CA GLY A 296 0.37 -10.01 -18.98
C GLY A 296 1.83 -9.63 -18.80
N ILE A 297 2.18 -8.51 -19.39
CA ILE A 297 3.49 -7.88 -19.28
C ILE A 297 3.27 -6.39 -19.06
N SER A 298 4.10 -5.76 -18.23
CA SER A 298 4.09 -4.32 -18.03
C SER A 298 5.51 -3.77 -17.99
N PHE A 299 5.67 -2.60 -18.59
CA PHE A 299 6.89 -1.81 -18.53
C PHE A 299 6.66 -0.66 -17.56
N ASN A 300 7.57 -0.52 -16.61
CA ASN A 300 7.51 0.49 -15.59
C ASN A 300 8.63 1.50 -15.79
N SER A 301 8.33 2.74 -15.46
CA SER A 301 9.29 3.82 -15.33
C SER A 301 9.20 4.38 -13.92
N TYR A 302 10.32 4.43 -13.22
CA TYR A 302 10.42 4.97 -11.87
C TYR A 302 11.17 6.29 -11.89
N THR A 303 10.73 7.22 -11.07
CA THR A 303 11.41 8.48 -10.81
C THR A 303 11.08 8.91 -9.39
N GLY A 304 12.05 9.43 -8.65
CA GLY A 304 11.86 9.74 -7.25
C GLY A 304 13.14 10.20 -6.58
N SER A 305 13.03 10.38 -5.27
CA SER A 305 14.04 11.01 -4.42
C SER A 305 14.16 10.30 -3.09
N PHE A 306 15.30 10.52 -2.44
CA PHE A 306 15.66 9.94 -1.16
C PHE A 306 16.04 11.04 -0.18
N ALA A 307 15.77 10.80 1.09
CA ALA A 307 16.39 11.51 2.19
C ALA A 307 16.81 10.47 3.22
N MET A 308 18.10 10.44 3.55
CA MET A 308 18.65 9.53 4.55
C MET A 308 19.36 10.36 5.62
N ILE A 309 19.14 10.01 6.87
CA ILE A 309 19.84 10.56 8.02
C ILE A 309 20.37 9.36 8.81
N ASP A 310 21.67 9.36 9.03
CA ASP A 310 22.38 8.32 9.75
C ASP A 310 23.27 8.96 10.81
N THR A 311 23.38 8.33 11.97
CA THR A 311 24.15 8.87 13.10
C THR A 311 25.38 8.01 13.30
N ASP A 312 26.56 8.58 13.09
CA ASP A 312 27.82 7.85 13.17
C ASP A 312 28.26 7.62 14.63
N GLU A 313 27.97 8.59 15.50
CA GLU A 313 28.26 8.57 16.94
C GLU A 313 27.28 9.57 17.59
N LEU A 314 26.57 9.19 18.64
CA LEU A 314 25.89 10.15 19.53
C LEU A 314 26.09 9.71 20.96
N THR A 315 26.88 10.47 21.70
CA THR A 315 27.18 10.23 23.10
C THR A 315 26.65 11.38 23.94
N LEU A 316 25.76 11.07 24.87
CA LEU A 316 25.40 11.96 25.97
C LEU A 316 26.06 11.45 27.24
N LEU A 317 27.01 12.20 27.79
CA LEU A 317 27.65 11.87 29.06
C LEU A 317 27.26 12.90 30.12
N SER A 318 26.65 12.44 31.20
CA SER A 318 26.36 13.26 32.36
C SER A 318 27.20 12.80 33.54
N THR A 319 27.97 13.71 34.11
CA THR A 319 28.71 13.51 35.37
C THR A 319 28.24 14.55 36.39
N PRO A 320 28.58 14.40 37.69
CA PRO A 320 28.26 15.40 38.69
C PRO A 320 28.85 16.79 38.39
N ASP A 321 29.94 16.83 37.63
CA ASP A 321 30.70 18.05 37.36
C ASP A 321 30.37 18.64 35.98
N TYR A 322 30.00 17.81 34.99
CA TYR A 322 29.70 18.28 33.64
C TYR A 322 28.66 17.45 32.86
N ILE A 323 28.01 18.08 31.89
CA ILE A 323 27.22 17.40 30.83
C ILE A 323 27.93 17.60 29.50
N GLN A 324 28.23 16.52 28.79
CA GLN A 324 28.82 16.54 27.46
C GLN A 324 27.88 15.89 26.44
N VAL A 325 27.69 16.57 25.31
CA VAL A 325 27.04 16.04 24.12
C VAL A 325 28.09 15.99 23.02
N LYS A 326 28.36 14.81 22.48
CA LYS A 326 29.26 14.65 21.34
C LYS A 326 28.60 13.75 20.32
N GLY A 327 28.61 14.14 19.06
CA GLY A 327 28.15 13.25 18.02
C GLY A 327 28.37 13.77 16.62
N SER A 328 28.10 12.91 15.64
CA SER A 328 28.05 13.30 14.24
C SER A 328 26.90 12.62 13.53
N VAL A 329 26.14 13.42 12.78
CA VAL A 329 25.00 12.98 11.98
C VAL A 329 25.32 13.24 10.53
N THR A 330 25.25 12.20 9.71
CA THR A 330 25.40 12.28 8.27
C THR A 330 24.02 12.30 7.61
N GLY A 331 23.71 13.38 6.90
CA GLY A 331 22.48 13.54 6.13
C GLY A 331 22.76 13.50 4.63
N ILE A 332 21.96 12.75 3.89
CA ILE A 332 21.88 12.76 2.43
C ILE A 332 20.51 13.29 2.04
N VAL A 333 20.47 14.41 1.34
CA VAL A 333 19.22 15.06 0.90
C VAL A 333 19.35 15.56 -0.53
N VAL A 334 18.23 15.83 -1.18
CA VAL A 334 18.24 16.56 -2.47
C VAL A 334 18.64 18.01 -2.20
N ASP A 335 19.60 18.53 -2.95
CA ASP A 335 20.04 19.93 -2.90
C ASP A 335 18.95 20.83 -3.52
N PRO A 336 18.26 21.66 -2.71
CA PRO A 336 17.21 22.54 -3.21
C PRO A 336 17.77 23.80 -3.91
N GLU A 337 19.05 24.11 -3.74
CA GLU A 337 19.68 25.33 -4.28
C GLU A 337 20.27 25.11 -5.67
N ASN A 338 20.30 23.86 -6.15
CA ASN A 338 20.80 23.54 -7.46
C ASN A 338 19.69 23.54 -8.52
N ASP A 339 19.57 24.69 -9.22
CA ASP A 339 18.60 24.94 -10.30
C ASP A 339 18.91 24.23 -11.64
N ASP A 340 19.95 23.40 -11.73
CA ASP A 340 20.27 22.70 -12.97
C ASP A 340 19.19 21.66 -13.33
N PHE A 341 18.34 22.02 -14.28
CA PHE A 341 17.36 21.16 -14.96
C PHE A 341 17.96 19.87 -15.55
N ALA A 342 19.29 19.76 -15.67
CA ALA A 342 19.99 18.56 -16.11
C ALA A 342 19.96 17.41 -15.06
N ASN A 343 19.55 17.69 -13.82
CA ASN A 343 19.61 16.75 -12.70
C ASN A 343 18.22 16.33 -12.15
N ILE A 344 17.21 16.31 -13.03
CA ILE A 344 15.89 15.70 -12.80
C ILE A 344 16.07 14.24 -12.34
N PRO A 345 15.29 13.74 -11.37
CA PRO A 345 15.34 12.33 -10.96
C PRO A 345 15.21 11.43 -12.18
N LYS A 346 16.24 10.59 -12.39
CA LYS A 346 16.42 9.85 -13.64
C LYS A 346 15.32 8.81 -13.77
N ILE A 347 14.79 8.70 -14.98
CA ILE A 347 13.83 7.66 -15.30
C ILE A 347 14.57 6.33 -15.42
N THR A 348 14.24 5.40 -14.53
CA THR A 348 14.79 4.04 -14.53
C THR A 348 13.70 3.05 -14.98
N PRO A 349 14.00 2.10 -15.88
CA PRO A 349 13.02 1.13 -16.35
C PRO A 349 12.91 -0.07 -15.40
N GLY A 350 11.75 -0.72 -15.40
CA GLY A 350 11.55 -2.05 -14.81
C GLY A 350 10.52 -2.85 -15.59
N ILE A 351 10.48 -4.17 -15.36
CA ILE A 351 9.56 -5.06 -16.06
C ILE A 351 8.76 -5.88 -15.05
N ASP A 352 7.44 -5.93 -15.25
CA ASP A 352 6.54 -6.85 -14.57
C ASP A 352 5.98 -7.84 -15.60
N PHE A 353 5.82 -9.10 -15.21
CA PHE A 353 5.08 -10.06 -16.03
C PHE A 353 4.36 -11.07 -15.16
N GLY A 354 3.25 -11.60 -15.67
CA GLY A 354 2.44 -12.53 -14.91
C GLY A 354 1.68 -13.51 -15.79
N PHE A 355 1.41 -14.66 -15.22
CA PHE A 355 0.61 -15.71 -15.81
C PHE A 355 -0.46 -16.12 -14.81
N ALA A 356 -1.67 -16.37 -15.31
CA ALA A 356 -2.72 -16.97 -14.53
C ALA A 356 -3.41 -18.09 -15.29
N PHE A 357 -3.86 -19.10 -14.57
CA PHE A 357 -4.65 -20.19 -15.08
C PHE A 357 -5.90 -20.32 -14.22
N LYS A 358 -7.05 -20.04 -14.85
CA LYS A 358 -8.36 -20.20 -14.27
C LYS A 358 -9.01 -21.46 -14.79
N THR A 359 -9.57 -22.28 -13.92
CA THR A 359 -10.32 -23.48 -14.28
C THR A 359 -11.53 -23.62 -13.36
N ARG A 360 -12.52 -24.40 -13.80
CA ARG A 360 -13.61 -24.83 -12.94
C ARG A 360 -13.40 -26.31 -12.62
N LEU A 361 -13.39 -26.65 -11.34
CA LEU A 361 -13.16 -28.04 -10.91
C LEU A 361 -14.17 -29.02 -11.51
N SER A 362 -15.42 -28.59 -11.77
CA SER A 362 -16.43 -29.43 -12.44
C SER A 362 -16.02 -29.85 -13.86
N ASP A 363 -15.17 -29.06 -14.52
CA ASP A 363 -14.75 -29.31 -15.89
C ASP A 363 -13.55 -30.27 -15.94
N LEU A 364 -12.78 -30.35 -14.84
CA LEU A 364 -11.64 -31.26 -14.68
C LEU A 364 -12.04 -32.61 -14.08
N ILE A 365 -12.94 -32.59 -13.10
CA ILE A 365 -13.43 -33.78 -12.42
C ILE A 365 -14.95 -33.73 -12.47
N PRO A 366 -15.61 -34.57 -13.29
CA PRO A 366 -17.06 -34.57 -13.46
C PRO A 366 -17.74 -35.22 -12.25
N ILE A 367 -17.64 -34.57 -11.09
CA ILE A 367 -18.42 -34.89 -9.91
C ILE A 367 -19.69 -34.05 -10.01
N ASN A 368 -20.86 -34.70 -9.93
CA ASN A 368 -22.14 -34.02 -9.79
C ASN A 368 -22.21 -33.32 -8.42
N LEU A 369 -21.56 -32.17 -8.34
CA LEU A 369 -21.67 -31.30 -7.18
C LEU A 369 -23.01 -30.56 -7.25
N PRO A 370 -23.68 -30.34 -6.10
CA PRO A 370 -24.87 -29.52 -6.05
C PRO A 370 -24.67 -28.15 -6.72
N SER A 371 -25.72 -27.61 -7.35
CA SER A 371 -25.65 -26.41 -8.20
C SER A 371 -25.19 -25.12 -7.49
N TYR A 372 -25.13 -25.10 -6.15
CA TYR A 372 -24.62 -23.98 -5.37
C TYR A 372 -23.08 -23.99 -5.23
N PHE A 373 -22.43 -25.12 -5.54
CA PHE A 373 -20.98 -25.21 -5.61
C PHE A 373 -20.48 -24.81 -7.01
N VAL A 374 -19.65 -23.78 -7.05
CA VAL A 374 -19.05 -23.27 -8.29
C VAL A 374 -17.67 -23.88 -8.47
N ASN A 375 -16.84 -23.82 -7.43
CA ASN A 375 -15.47 -24.32 -7.42
C ASN A 375 -14.63 -23.81 -8.61
N ASP A 376 -14.72 -22.52 -8.87
CA ASP A 376 -13.76 -21.84 -9.75
C ASP A 376 -12.44 -21.71 -8.98
N LEU A 377 -11.34 -22.06 -9.63
CA LEU A 377 -10.02 -21.97 -9.08
C LEU A 377 -9.12 -21.21 -10.05
N ASP A 378 -8.34 -20.29 -9.51
CA ASP A 378 -7.47 -19.42 -10.27
C ASP A 378 -6.08 -19.37 -9.63
N PHE A 379 -5.10 -19.90 -10.35
CA PHE A 379 -3.69 -19.84 -9.98
C PHE A 379 -3.03 -18.69 -10.70
N GLN A 380 -2.31 -17.84 -9.98
CA GLN A 380 -1.57 -16.72 -10.56
C GLN A 380 -0.12 -16.75 -10.07
N VAL A 381 0.79 -16.48 -10.99
CA VAL A 381 2.20 -16.19 -10.70
C VAL A 381 2.54 -14.87 -11.36
N GLY A 382 3.33 -14.05 -10.69
CA GLY A 382 3.88 -12.86 -11.30
C GLY A 382 5.23 -12.48 -10.73
N PHE A 383 5.97 -11.74 -11.53
CA PHE A 383 7.29 -11.21 -11.25
C PHE A 383 7.22 -9.70 -11.41
N TYR A 384 7.77 -8.95 -10.46
CA TYR A 384 7.62 -7.50 -10.37
C TYR A 384 8.95 -6.82 -10.16
N ASP A 385 9.01 -5.57 -10.61
CA ASP A 385 10.10 -4.63 -10.43
C ASP A 385 11.45 -5.22 -10.91
N MET A 386 11.42 -6.06 -11.95
CA MET A 386 12.60 -6.79 -12.40
C MET A 386 13.59 -5.87 -13.10
N GLY A 387 14.83 -5.83 -12.57
CA GLY A 387 15.89 -4.94 -13.04
C GLY A 387 15.61 -3.46 -12.77
N ALA A 388 14.62 -3.16 -11.92
CA ALA A 388 14.26 -1.80 -11.58
C ALA A 388 15.20 -1.24 -10.52
N SER A 389 15.54 0.03 -10.66
CA SER A 389 16.28 0.82 -9.68
C SER A 389 15.58 2.17 -9.52
N LEU A 390 15.98 2.94 -8.52
CA LEU A 390 15.51 4.30 -8.30
C LEU A 390 16.75 5.19 -8.20
N SER A 391 16.78 6.26 -8.99
CA SER A 391 17.97 7.12 -9.11
C SER A 391 17.60 8.57 -8.92
N SER A 392 18.24 9.21 -7.94
CA SER A 392 18.07 10.62 -7.61
C SER A 392 19.36 11.38 -7.89
N GLY A 393 19.26 12.44 -8.69
CA GLY A 393 20.34 13.39 -8.94
C GLY A 393 20.33 14.52 -7.91
N ASN A 394 21.32 15.41 -7.99
CA ASN A 394 21.46 16.56 -7.08
C ASN A 394 21.48 16.17 -5.61
N MET A 395 22.11 15.05 -5.28
CA MET A 395 22.23 14.65 -3.89
C MET A 395 23.35 15.45 -3.22
N LEU A 396 23.09 15.85 -1.99
CA LEU A 396 23.98 16.59 -1.11
C LEU A 396 24.21 15.74 0.15
N LYS A 397 25.47 15.45 0.44
CA LYS A 397 25.88 14.72 1.63
C LYS A 397 26.52 15.69 2.61
N LYS A 398 25.88 15.88 3.76
CA LYS A 398 26.35 16.76 4.83
C LYS A 398 26.63 15.94 6.08
N GLN A 399 27.64 16.35 6.83
CA GLN A 399 27.89 15.87 8.19
C GLN A 399 27.71 17.03 9.15
N PHE A 400 26.89 16.83 10.17
CA PHE A 400 26.69 17.74 11.29
C PHE A 400 27.41 17.14 12.50
N SER A 401 28.53 17.74 12.89
CA SER A 401 29.23 17.36 14.10
C SER A 401 28.78 18.27 15.25
N ILE A 402 28.33 17.66 16.32
CA ILE A 402 27.86 18.34 17.54
C ILE A 402 28.89 18.06 18.63
N ASP A 403 29.43 19.10 19.23
CA ASP A 403 30.27 19.00 20.42
C ASP A 403 29.89 20.11 21.39
N GLY A 404 29.39 19.75 22.56
CA GLY A 404 29.04 20.70 23.60
C GLY A 404 29.37 20.15 24.97
N THR A 405 29.94 20.99 25.83
CA THR A 405 30.27 20.61 27.21
C THR A 405 29.84 21.72 28.16
N ILE A 406 29.14 21.34 29.22
CA ILE A 406 28.72 22.22 30.32
C ILE A 406 29.55 21.81 31.54
N ASP A 407 30.61 22.54 31.84
CA ASP A 407 31.61 22.16 32.88
C ASP A 407 31.25 22.57 34.33
N ASP A 408 30.12 23.26 34.54
CA ASP A 408 29.67 23.65 35.89
C ASP A 408 28.13 23.79 35.97
N LEU A 409 27.45 22.74 36.43
CA LEU A 409 25.99 22.72 36.59
C LEU A 409 25.48 23.66 37.69
N MET A 410 26.34 24.09 38.63
CA MET A 410 25.95 25.01 39.70
C MET A 410 25.86 26.46 39.18
N ASP A 411 26.73 26.86 38.26
CA ASP A 411 26.80 28.24 37.73
C ASP A 411 25.63 28.56 36.75
N LEU A 412 24.95 27.53 36.21
CA LEU A 412 23.75 27.64 35.36
C LEU A 412 22.52 28.22 36.10
N THR A 413 22.48 28.11 37.42
CA THR A 413 21.38 28.68 38.22
C THR A 413 21.61 30.13 38.65
N GLU A 414 22.83 30.65 38.52
CA GLU A 414 23.21 31.99 38.99
C GLU A 414 23.52 32.99 37.87
N LYS A 415 23.72 32.53 36.62
CA LYS A 415 23.99 33.39 35.45
C LYS A 415 23.11 33.03 34.26
N ASP A 416 22.73 34.05 33.48
CA ASP A 416 22.16 33.89 32.13
C ASP A 416 23.23 33.27 31.22
N VAL A 417 23.37 31.95 31.26
CA VAL A 417 24.27 31.19 30.40
C VAL A 417 23.60 31.06 29.03
N ASP A 418 24.25 31.60 28.01
CA ASP A 418 23.83 31.42 26.62
C ASP A 418 24.13 29.99 26.17
N ILE A 419 23.09 29.15 26.16
CA ILE A 419 23.17 27.72 25.80
C ILE A 419 23.73 27.56 24.37
N ASP A 420 23.47 28.51 23.47
CA ASP A 420 23.95 28.47 22.08
C ASP A 420 25.48 28.62 22.01
N SER A 421 26.11 29.24 23.01
CA SER A 421 27.58 29.38 23.09
C SER A 421 28.30 28.12 23.60
N LEU A 422 27.56 27.18 24.20
CA LEU A 422 28.08 25.93 24.75
C LEU A 422 27.94 24.75 23.79
N LEU A 423 27.20 24.93 22.69
CA LEU A 423 26.98 23.91 21.68
C LEU A 423 27.70 24.31 20.37
N ASN A 424 28.79 23.63 20.06
CA ASN A 424 29.48 23.81 18.79
C ASN A 424 28.89 22.84 17.76
N ILE A 425 28.06 23.36 16.86
CA ILE A 425 27.57 22.62 15.70
C ILE A 425 28.42 23.01 14.49
N VAL A 426 29.16 22.05 13.96
CA VAL A 426 29.95 22.21 12.75
C VAL A 426 29.29 21.47 11.60
N GLU A 427 28.91 22.20 10.57
CA GLU A 427 28.39 21.64 9.32
C GLU A 427 29.52 21.49 8.30
N THR A 428 29.65 20.29 7.72
CA THR A 428 30.61 20.00 6.66
C THR A 428 29.90 19.33 5.49
N THR A 429 29.95 19.94 4.30
CA THR A 429 29.54 19.28 3.06
C THR A 429 30.61 18.27 2.66
N LEU A 430 30.25 16.98 2.68
CA LEU A 430 31.12 15.87 2.32
C LEU A 430 31.12 15.60 0.80
N ASP A 431 29.95 15.70 0.18
CA ASP A 431 29.77 15.52 -1.26
C ASP A 431 28.58 16.34 -1.75
N SER A 432 28.61 16.76 -3.01
CA SER A 432 27.59 17.61 -3.62
C SER A 432 27.40 17.23 -5.08
N ASN A 433 26.17 17.34 -5.57
CA ASN A 433 25.83 17.07 -6.97
C ASN A 433 26.13 15.64 -7.43
N PHE A 434 26.09 14.69 -6.51
CA PHE A 434 26.23 13.27 -6.86
C PHE A 434 24.87 12.65 -7.19
N ILE A 435 24.90 11.46 -7.79
CA ILE A 435 23.71 10.67 -8.12
C ILE A 435 23.67 9.46 -7.21
N GLN A 436 22.62 9.35 -6.39
CA GLN A 436 22.35 8.14 -5.62
C GLN A 436 21.48 7.21 -6.47
N THR A 437 21.84 5.93 -6.54
CA THR A 437 21.03 4.91 -7.22
C THR A 437 20.91 3.68 -6.33
N GLU A 438 19.68 3.28 -6.05
CA GLU A 438 19.35 2.12 -5.24
C GLU A 438 18.50 1.15 -6.06
N ASP A 439 18.78 -0.15 -5.95
CA ASP A 439 17.96 -1.16 -6.62
C ASP A 439 16.60 -1.29 -5.93
N LEU A 440 15.53 -1.50 -6.71
CA LEU A 440 14.22 -1.88 -6.16
C LEU A 440 14.21 -3.39 -5.94
N ALA A 441 13.62 -3.83 -4.82
CA ALA A 441 13.50 -5.26 -4.55
C ALA A 441 12.55 -5.92 -5.56
N GLY A 442 13.09 -6.77 -6.42
CA GLY A 442 12.34 -7.61 -7.34
C GLY A 442 11.54 -8.65 -6.57
N LYS A 443 10.30 -8.89 -6.99
CA LYS A 443 9.36 -9.75 -6.24
C LYS A 443 8.83 -10.87 -7.12
N MET A 444 8.63 -12.04 -6.53
CA MET A 444 7.80 -13.11 -7.08
C MET A 444 6.55 -13.25 -6.22
N LYS A 445 5.36 -13.10 -6.81
CA LYS A 445 4.07 -13.30 -6.15
C LYS A 445 3.39 -14.55 -6.69
N LEU A 446 3.01 -15.45 -5.79
CA LEU A 446 2.12 -16.57 -6.05
C LEU A 446 0.78 -16.28 -5.40
N MET A 447 -0.32 -16.48 -6.12
CA MET A 447 -1.67 -16.28 -5.61
C MET A 447 -2.56 -17.42 -6.08
N VAL A 448 -3.40 -17.92 -5.17
CA VAL A 448 -4.46 -18.87 -5.45
C VAL A 448 -5.77 -18.24 -5.01
N THR A 449 -6.69 -18.05 -5.94
CA THR A 449 -8.06 -17.65 -5.64
C THR A 449 -8.96 -18.85 -5.87
N TRP A 450 -9.72 -19.22 -4.84
CA TRP A 450 -10.69 -20.29 -4.89
C TRP A 450 -12.07 -19.76 -4.54
N GLN A 451 -13.04 -19.99 -5.41
CA GLN A 451 -14.43 -19.59 -5.23
C GLN A 451 -15.30 -20.86 -5.08
N PRO A 452 -15.38 -21.44 -3.87
CA PRO A 452 -16.16 -22.65 -3.62
C PRO A 452 -17.65 -22.43 -3.90
N LEU A 453 -18.16 -21.26 -3.53
CA LEU A 453 -19.55 -20.84 -3.68
C LEU A 453 -19.59 -19.53 -4.46
N GLY A 454 -20.69 -19.24 -5.15
CA GLY A 454 -20.81 -17.96 -5.85
C GLY A 454 -20.62 -16.73 -4.95
N ARG A 455 -20.96 -16.85 -3.66
CA ARG A 455 -20.89 -15.77 -2.67
C ARG A 455 -19.63 -15.78 -1.79
N LEU A 456 -18.74 -16.76 -1.92
CA LEU A 456 -17.56 -16.87 -1.07
C LEU A 456 -16.32 -17.02 -1.94
N MET A 457 -15.36 -16.11 -1.77
CA MET A 457 -14.06 -16.15 -2.40
C MET A 457 -12.99 -16.27 -1.33
N LEU A 458 -12.11 -17.24 -1.47
CA LEU A 458 -10.95 -17.46 -0.63
C LEU A 458 -9.70 -17.14 -1.45
N GLN A 459 -8.77 -16.39 -0.89
CA GLN A 459 -7.52 -16.05 -1.54
C GLN A 459 -6.37 -16.42 -0.61
N ALA A 460 -5.36 -17.09 -1.14
CA ALA A 460 -4.12 -17.34 -0.45
C ALA A 460 -2.96 -16.89 -1.34
N GLY A 461 -1.94 -16.26 -0.77
CA GLY A 461 -0.82 -15.75 -1.53
C GLY A 461 0.49 -15.77 -0.76
N MET A 462 1.58 -15.75 -1.50
CA MET A 462 2.94 -15.64 -0.99
C MET A 462 3.74 -14.70 -1.89
N THR A 463 4.47 -13.78 -1.29
CA THR A 463 5.42 -12.90 -1.98
C THR A 463 6.82 -13.17 -1.46
N ASN A 464 7.72 -13.56 -2.37
CA ASN A 464 9.14 -13.72 -2.09
C ASN A 464 9.91 -12.59 -2.77
N PHE A 465 10.97 -12.13 -2.13
CA PHE A 465 11.89 -11.14 -2.67
C PHE A 465 13.08 -11.84 -3.32
N LEU A 466 13.47 -11.36 -4.49
CA LEU A 466 14.45 -12.02 -5.38
C LEU A 466 15.83 -11.39 -5.28
N ASN A 467 15.91 -10.13 -4.85
CA ASN A 467 17.13 -9.38 -4.62
C ASN A 467 16.93 -8.43 -3.43
N GLU A 468 18.04 -8.08 -2.80
CA GLU A 468 18.12 -6.96 -1.87
C GLU A 468 17.93 -5.64 -2.63
N GLY A 469 17.44 -4.63 -1.93
CA GLY A 469 17.06 -3.33 -2.50
C GLY A 469 15.98 -2.66 -1.66
N LEU A 470 15.50 -1.51 -2.11
CA LEU A 470 14.43 -0.77 -1.44
C LEU A 470 13.15 -1.62 -1.37
N GLY A 471 12.58 -1.68 -0.18
CA GLY A 471 11.39 -2.48 0.10
C GLY A 471 11.66 -3.99 0.15
N TYR A 472 12.92 -4.42 0.24
CA TYR A 472 13.28 -5.81 0.50
C TYR A 472 12.80 -6.23 1.90
N GLU A 473 12.34 -7.47 2.01
CA GLU A 473 12.05 -8.12 3.28
C GLU A 473 12.77 -9.45 3.36
N SER A 474 13.40 -9.70 4.52
CA SER A 474 14.14 -10.94 4.78
C SER A 474 13.23 -12.17 4.90
N LYS A 475 11.94 -11.97 5.13
CA LYS A 475 10.93 -13.02 5.25
C LYS A 475 9.87 -12.87 4.17
N PRO A 476 9.33 -13.99 3.65
CA PRO A 476 8.28 -13.92 2.65
C PRO A 476 6.99 -13.38 3.26
N ARG A 477 6.25 -12.56 2.50
CA ARG A 477 4.90 -12.14 2.88
C ARG A 477 3.93 -13.26 2.59
N MET A 478 3.02 -13.53 3.51
CA MET A 478 1.92 -14.48 3.31
C MET A 478 0.60 -13.75 3.47
N HIS A 479 -0.38 -14.11 2.65
CA HIS A 479 -1.72 -13.55 2.70
C HIS A 479 -2.75 -14.68 2.67
N LEU A 480 -3.77 -14.59 3.51
CA LEU A 480 -4.97 -15.43 3.45
C LEU A 480 -6.17 -14.52 3.66
N SER A 481 -7.14 -14.51 2.75
CA SER A 481 -8.39 -13.77 2.94
C SER A 481 -9.62 -14.55 2.52
N ALA A 482 -10.73 -14.17 3.14
CA ALA A 482 -12.06 -14.61 2.82
C ALA A 482 -12.92 -13.39 2.53
N THR A 483 -13.50 -13.36 1.34
CA THR A 483 -14.45 -12.32 0.92
C THR A 483 -15.81 -12.94 0.70
N VAL A 484 -16.80 -12.44 1.44
CA VAL A 484 -18.20 -12.81 1.30
C VAL A 484 -18.93 -11.74 0.49
N PHE A 485 -19.77 -12.18 -0.43
CA PHE A 485 -20.59 -11.34 -1.29
C PHE A 485 -22.06 -11.62 -1.02
N PRO A 486 -22.68 -10.96 -0.01
CA PRO A 486 -24.12 -11.12 0.24
C PRO A 486 -24.95 -10.76 -1.00
N LEU A 487 -24.49 -9.75 -1.74
CA LEU A 487 -25.06 -9.28 -3.01
C LEU A 487 -23.93 -9.20 -4.05
N LYS A 488 -24.27 -9.22 -5.34
CA LYS A 488 -23.27 -9.12 -6.44
C LYS A 488 -22.41 -7.85 -6.37
N TRP A 489 -22.88 -6.85 -5.62
CA TRP A 489 -22.24 -5.57 -5.47
C TRP A 489 -21.72 -5.31 -4.06
N LEU A 490 -22.09 -6.08 -3.03
CA LEU A 490 -21.63 -5.85 -1.66
C LEU A 490 -20.55 -6.88 -1.36
N MET A 491 -19.39 -6.44 -0.87
CA MET A 491 -18.34 -7.32 -0.39
C MET A 491 -18.02 -7.03 1.08
N LEU A 492 -17.76 -8.11 1.82
CA LEU A 492 -17.25 -8.09 3.18
C LEU A 492 -15.98 -8.94 3.18
N ASN A 493 -14.86 -8.38 3.62
CA ASN A 493 -13.56 -9.02 3.59
C ASN A 493 -12.99 -9.17 5.00
N VAL A 494 -12.37 -10.31 5.25
CA VAL A 494 -11.48 -10.55 6.37
C VAL A 494 -10.22 -11.24 5.84
N GLY A 495 -9.05 -10.79 6.28
CA GLY A 495 -7.76 -11.27 5.84
C GLY A 495 -6.77 -11.35 6.99
N LEU A 496 -5.86 -12.30 6.89
CA LEU A 496 -4.70 -12.47 7.73
C LEU A 496 -3.47 -12.39 6.84
N ASP A 497 -2.61 -11.44 7.14
CA ASP A 497 -1.32 -11.25 6.50
C ASP A 497 -0.21 -11.60 7.48
N ARG A 498 0.94 -12.00 6.94
CA ARG A 498 2.20 -12.05 7.68
C ARG A 498 3.23 -11.23 6.92
N ILE A 499 3.72 -10.14 7.52
CA ILE A 499 4.68 -9.20 6.92
C ILE A 499 5.86 -9.10 7.88
N ASN A 500 7.10 -9.27 7.39
CA ASN A 500 8.30 -9.32 8.23
C ASN A 500 8.25 -10.32 9.43
N GLY A 501 7.34 -11.28 9.38
CA GLY A 501 7.13 -12.27 10.42
C GLY A 501 6.05 -11.90 11.44
N GLU A 502 5.54 -10.67 11.41
CA GLU A 502 4.42 -10.19 12.23
C GLU A 502 3.08 -10.48 11.57
N GLY A 503 2.08 -10.84 12.37
CA GLY A 503 0.72 -11.08 11.89
C GLY A 503 -0.06 -9.78 11.78
N ARG A 504 -0.82 -9.60 10.69
CA ARG A 504 -1.67 -8.44 10.46
C ARG A 504 -3.09 -8.90 10.11
N LEU A 505 -4.07 -8.38 10.84
CA LEU A 505 -5.48 -8.59 10.54
C LEU A 505 -5.95 -7.47 9.61
N THR A 506 -6.58 -7.86 8.51
CA THR A 506 -7.24 -6.95 7.58
C THR A 506 -8.73 -7.22 7.63
N THR A 507 -9.54 -6.19 7.78
CA THR A 507 -11.00 -6.27 7.65
C THR A 507 -11.46 -5.19 6.70
N GLY A 508 -12.57 -5.40 6.01
CA GLY A 508 -13.07 -4.38 5.10
C GLY A 508 -14.44 -4.66 4.55
N PHE A 509 -15.02 -3.65 3.93
CA PHE A 509 -16.24 -3.76 3.17
C PHE A 509 -16.17 -2.88 1.93
N GLY A 510 -17.00 -3.16 0.95
CA GLY A 510 -17.05 -2.34 -0.24
C GLY A 510 -18.19 -2.65 -1.18
N PHE A 511 -18.33 -1.78 -2.17
CA PHE A 511 -19.32 -1.80 -3.21
C PHE A 511 -18.63 -2.03 -4.54
N THR A 512 -18.85 -3.17 -5.18
CA THR A 512 -18.31 -3.49 -6.51
C THR A 512 -19.43 -3.59 -7.53
N THR A 513 -19.75 -2.48 -8.18
CA THR A 513 -20.87 -2.41 -9.12
C THR A 513 -20.42 -2.71 -10.54
N ARG A 514 -21.25 -2.47 -11.56
CA ARG A 514 -20.77 -2.56 -12.95
C ARG A 514 -19.85 -1.39 -13.31
N TYR A 515 -20.19 -0.19 -12.83
CA TYR A 515 -19.61 1.08 -13.29
C TYR A 515 -18.70 1.75 -12.24
N TRP A 516 -18.70 1.25 -11.02
CA TRP A 516 -18.01 1.88 -9.91
C TRP A 516 -17.63 0.83 -8.87
N ASP A 517 -16.39 0.87 -8.41
CA ASP A 517 -15.87 0.06 -7.32
C ASP A 517 -15.37 0.98 -6.21
N PHE A 518 -15.88 0.79 -4.99
CA PHE A 518 -15.45 1.46 -3.77
C PHE A 518 -15.19 0.44 -2.67
N ALA A 519 -14.11 0.58 -1.91
CA ALA A 519 -13.84 -0.28 -0.77
C ALA A 519 -13.08 0.47 0.32
N VAL A 520 -13.34 0.07 1.56
CA VAL A 520 -12.57 0.48 2.73
C VAL A 520 -12.04 -0.77 3.40
N TYR A 521 -10.74 -0.79 3.67
CA TYR A 521 -10.07 -1.79 4.46
C TYR A 521 -9.39 -1.12 5.65
N THR A 522 -9.38 -1.80 6.78
CA THR A 522 -8.62 -1.44 7.97
C THR A 522 -7.62 -2.53 8.26
N HIS A 523 -6.42 -2.14 8.68
CA HIS A 523 -5.31 -3.01 9.01
C HIS A 523 -4.96 -2.83 10.48
N ALA A 524 -4.73 -3.94 11.18
CA ALA A 524 -4.14 -3.95 12.50
C ALA A 524 -2.97 -4.93 12.50
N THR A 525 -1.77 -4.43 12.79
CA THR A 525 -0.58 -5.29 12.98
C THR A 525 -0.57 -5.75 14.43
N GLY A 526 -0.59 -7.07 14.66
CA GLY A 526 -0.85 -7.67 15.97
C GLY A 526 -2.31 -8.04 16.20
N LEU A 527 -2.60 -8.76 17.30
CA LEU A 527 -3.94 -9.21 17.68
C LEU A 527 -4.20 -8.90 19.16
N GLY A 528 -5.42 -8.43 19.48
CA GLY A 528 -5.82 -8.13 20.85
C GLY A 528 -5.06 -6.95 21.44
N GLU A 529 -4.45 -7.13 22.61
CA GLU A 529 -3.68 -6.08 23.30
C GLU A 529 -2.32 -5.81 22.63
N ASN A 530 -1.81 -6.74 21.80
CA ASN A 530 -0.53 -6.65 21.11
C ASN A 530 -0.61 -5.91 19.77
N ILE A 531 -1.59 -5.02 19.56
CA ILE A 531 -1.70 -4.25 18.32
C ILE A 531 -0.62 -3.17 18.30
N ARG A 532 0.34 -3.28 17.37
CA ARG A 532 1.54 -2.42 17.23
C ARG A 532 1.49 -1.50 16.01
N GLY A 533 0.39 -1.52 15.29
CA GLY A 533 0.26 -0.76 14.06
C GLY A 533 -1.15 -0.77 13.55
N GLY A 534 -1.48 0.29 12.81
CA GLY A 534 -2.79 0.52 12.26
C GLY A 534 -2.68 1.09 10.86
N GLY A 535 -3.69 0.86 10.06
CA GLY A 535 -3.76 1.44 8.74
C GLY A 535 -5.14 1.34 8.14
N PHE A 536 -5.32 2.00 7.01
CA PHE A 536 -6.50 1.84 6.20
C PHE A 536 -6.11 1.87 4.72
N SER A 537 -6.93 1.22 3.90
CA SER A 537 -6.84 1.34 2.45
C SER A 537 -8.22 1.67 1.89
N LEU A 538 -8.22 2.59 0.93
CA LEU A 538 -9.38 3.03 0.18
C LEU A 538 -9.16 2.65 -1.27
N VAL A 539 -10.13 1.98 -1.87
CA VAL A 539 -10.14 1.66 -3.30
C VAL A 539 -11.29 2.41 -3.93
N ASN A 540 -11.04 3.11 -5.03
CA ASN A 540 -12.06 3.86 -5.76
C ASN A 540 -11.74 3.85 -7.26
N ASN A 541 -12.63 3.28 -8.09
CA ASN A 541 -12.45 3.18 -9.54
C ASN A 541 -13.78 3.33 -10.28
N ILE A 542 -13.78 4.03 -11.42
CA ILE A 542 -14.95 4.22 -12.28
C ILE A 542 -14.76 3.49 -13.60
N TYR A 543 -15.85 2.97 -14.18
CA TYR A 543 -15.83 2.18 -15.41
C TYR A 543 -16.96 2.58 -16.36
N PHE A 544 -16.69 2.45 -17.67
CA PHE A 544 -17.60 2.82 -18.76
C PHE A 544 -17.88 1.67 -19.74
#